data_AF-A0A961V1N8-F1
#
_entry.id   AF-A0A961V1N8-F1
#
_cell.length_a   1.000
_cell.length_b   1.000
_cell.length_c   1.000
_cell.angle_alpha   90.00
_cell.angle_beta   90.00
_cell.angle_gamma   90.00
#
_symmetry.space_group_name_H-M   'P 1'
#
loop_
_entity.id
_entity.type
_entity.pdbx_description
1 polymer ?
#
loop_
_entity_poly.entity_id
_entity_poly.type
_entity_poly.pdbx_seq_one_letter_code
_entity_poly.pdbx_strand_id
1 'polypeptide(L)'
;MEIIDGQVHLNHLGIDACIAAMDATGVDAAIIDQYPTTGERLAGGAMRYRFDISEEAVTRFPARFGYVVRIDPLDPDMEALVAGVRLQPGRLGIRIDKPSAASLAEGGYDRFLGTAMEHEVPVWITLPGRMPELGLLAGAFPDLQFIIDHAGVPEDWRRIGEDRFAPLDEVIALSAHSNVAVKWGHMTKMSAMPFPYEDVLRQLRRLVDAFGAHRVMWESDWTQCRGHETLAEMLFSIRLAPAFSAEEKEWLLGRSATTLMRWDRPRDKVDVVAIAESDWPAFERALASAGRLPHGGVRAVRMTSGEVPPDGHVIATGPIAGASQVTLDEAVHVMLNGRLPRGR
;
A
#
# COMPACT_ATOMS: atom_id res chain seq x y z
N MET A 1 -3.82 -2.80 14.37
CA MET A 1 -3.88 -3.13 12.93
C MET A 1 -2.72 -2.48 12.21
N GLU A 2 -2.23 -3.12 11.15
CA GLU A 2 -1.26 -2.50 10.25
C GLU A 2 -1.98 -1.70 9.17
N ILE A 3 -1.41 -0.56 8.79
CA ILE A 3 -1.94 0.32 7.74
C ILE A 3 -1.00 0.28 6.53
N ILE A 4 -1.48 -0.18 5.38
CA ILE A 4 -0.71 -0.34 4.15
C ILE A 4 -1.36 0.52 3.08
N ASP A 5 -0.62 1.52 2.60
CA ASP A 5 -1.05 2.35 1.50
C ASP A 5 -0.84 1.61 0.17
N GLY A 6 -1.96 1.31 -0.50
CA GLY A 6 -1.98 0.56 -1.74
C GLY A 6 -1.30 1.27 -2.91
N GLN A 7 -1.06 2.58 -2.86
CA GLN A 7 -0.32 3.28 -3.92
C GLN A 7 0.27 4.62 -3.50
N VAL A 8 1.55 4.80 -3.80
CA VAL A 8 2.25 6.11 -3.78
C VAL A 8 3.17 6.25 -4.99
N HIS A 9 3.51 7.50 -5.32
CA HIS A 9 4.55 7.86 -6.28
C HIS A 9 5.61 8.73 -5.60
N LEU A 10 6.87 8.26 -5.60
CA LEU A 10 7.95 8.93 -4.87
C LEU A 10 8.63 10.06 -5.65
N ASN A 11 8.36 10.21 -6.94
CA ASN A 11 9.04 11.13 -7.84
C ASN A 11 8.89 12.62 -7.47
N HIS A 12 7.80 13.01 -6.80
CA HIS A 12 7.52 14.41 -6.49
C HIS A 12 7.94 14.86 -5.09
N LEU A 13 8.07 13.93 -4.14
CA LEU A 13 8.38 14.22 -2.74
C LEU A 13 9.68 13.56 -2.26
N GLY A 14 10.12 12.50 -2.94
CA GLY A 14 11.24 11.67 -2.52
C GLY A 14 10.87 10.69 -1.40
N ILE A 15 11.79 9.77 -1.15
CA ILE A 15 11.62 8.67 -0.18
C ILE A 15 11.48 9.21 1.24
N ASP A 16 12.33 10.16 1.64
CA ASP A 16 12.37 10.67 3.03
C ASP A 16 11.10 11.43 3.43
N ALA A 17 10.56 12.26 2.53
CA ALA A 17 9.30 12.96 2.80
C ALA A 17 8.10 12.00 2.86
N CYS A 18 8.12 10.93 2.05
CA CYS A 18 7.10 9.89 2.11
C CYS A 18 7.11 9.16 3.46
N ILE A 19 8.29 8.73 3.92
CA ILE A 19 8.46 8.12 5.25
C ILE A 19 7.99 9.07 6.36
N ALA A 20 8.37 10.35 6.30
CA ALA A 20 7.93 11.32 7.31
C ALA A 20 6.41 11.47 7.36
N ALA A 21 5.73 11.51 6.21
CA ALA A 21 4.27 11.57 6.14
C ALA A 21 3.61 10.28 6.64
N MET A 22 4.17 9.12 6.29
CA MET A 22 3.70 7.82 6.77
C MET A 22 3.82 7.72 8.30
N ASP A 23 4.98 8.08 8.86
CA ASP A 23 5.22 8.06 10.31
C ASP A 23 4.29 9.05 11.05
N ALA A 24 4.05 10.24 10.47
CA ALA A 24 3.15 11.23 11.05
C ALA A 24 1.68 10.80 11.08
N THR A 25 1.27 9.91 10.18
CA THR A 25 -0.13 9.46 10.04
C THR A 25 -0.36 8.04 10.54
N GLY A 26 0.70 7.30 10.86
CA GLY A 26 0.63 5.90 11.28
C GLY A 26 0.48 4.91 10.12
N VAL A 27 0.88 5.29 8.90
CA VAL A 27 0.98 4.36 7.77
C VAL A 27 2.24 3.52 7.91
N ASP A 28 2.08 2.21 7.86
CA ASP A 28 3.14 1.25 8.15
C ASP A 28 3.95 0.86 6.93
N ALA A 29 3.33 0.78 5.76
CA ALA A 29 4.03 0.50 4.53
C ALA A 29 3.26 1.10 3.34
N ALA A 30 3.92 1.24 2.21
CA ALA A 30 3.31 1.71 0.98
C ALA A 30 3.83 0.93 -0.23
N ILE A 31 2.98 0.79 -1.24
CA ILE A 31 3.36 0.18 -2.52
C ILE A 31 3.62 1.30 -3.54
N ILE A 32 4.81 1.31 -4.11
CA ILE A 32 5.24 2.33 -5.06
C ILE A 32 4.80 1.91 -6.47
N ASP A 33 4.17 2.84 -7.20
CA ASP A 33 4.23 2.85 -8.66
C ASP A 33 5.17 3.96 -9.12
N GLN A 34 6.18 3.62 -9.91
CA GLN A 34 7.13 4.62 -10.37
C GLN A 34 6.55 5.39 -11.56
N TYR A 35 6.19 6.64 -11.32
CA TYR A 35 5.74 7.59 -12.33
C TYR A 35 6.48 8.91 -12.17
N PRO A 36 6.88 9.65 -13.23
CA PRO A 36 6.85 9.21 -14.62
C PRO A 36 7.76 7.99 -14.81
N THR A 37 7.42 7.16 -15.79
CA THR A 37 8.20 5.97 -16.09
C THR A 37 9.60 6.35 -16.58
N THR A 38 10.59 5.55 -16.21
CA THR A 38 11.96 5.64 -16.72
C THR A 38 12.34 4.33 -17.37
N GLY A 39 13.24 4.36 -18.34
CA GLY A 39 13.59 3.18 -19.12
C GLY A 39 14.40 3.52 -20.35
N GLU A 40 14.61 2.52 -21.20
CA GLU A 40 15.22 2.65 -22.52
C GLU A 40 14.31 2.06 -23.59
N ARG A 41 14.33 2.66 -24.78
CA ARG A 41 13.62 2.10 -25.93
C ARG A 41 14.55 1.11 -26.63
N LEU A 42 14.10 -0.14 -26.75
CA LEU A 42 14.81 -1.20 -27.44
C LEU A 42 14.74 -1.00 -28.96
N ALA A 43 15.60 -1.70 -29.70
CA ALA A 43 15.63 -1.64 -31.17
C ALA A 43 14.27 -1.99 -31.81
N GLY A 44 13.48 -2.87 -31.18
CA GLY A 44 12.13 -3.24 -31.61
C GLY A 44 11.03 -2.24 -31.23
N GLY A 45 11.37 -1.09 -30.63
CA GLY A 45 10.41 -0.06 -30.24
C GLY A 45 9.78 -0.24 -28.86
N ALA A 46 9.88 -1.44 -28.27
CA ALA A 46 9.45 -1.74 -26.91
C ALA A 46 10.21 -0.92 -25.86
N MET A 47 9.56 -0.62 -24.75
CA MET A 47 10.14 0.07 -23.60
C MET A 47 10.62 -0.92 -22.53
N ARG A 48 11.90 -0.87 -22.19
CA ARG A 48 12.45 -1.58 -21.03
C ARG A 48 12.55 -0.64 -19.84
N TYR A 49 11.68 -0.85 -18.86
CA TYR A 49 11.53 0.02 -17.71
C TYR A 49 12.64 -0.17 -16.66
N ARG A 50 12.96 0.91 -15.94
CA ARG A 50 13.83 0.93 -14.76
C ARG A 50 13.05 1.40 -13.54
N PHE A 51 13.52 1.01 -12.35
CA PHE A 51 12.82 1.24 -11.09
C PHE A 51 13.71 1.90 -10.02
N ASP A 52 14.68 2.71 -10.45
CA ASP A 52 15.79 3.23 -9.62
C ASP A 52 15.35 3.75 -8.23
N ILE A 53 14.34 4.63 -8.16
CA ILE A 53 13.87 5.19 -6.87
C ILE A 53 13.10 4.16 -6.04
N SER A 54 12.42 3.22 -6.68
CA SER A 54 11.68 2.15 -5.99
C SER A 54 12.65 1.14 -5.39
N GLU A 55 13.69 0.77 -6.13
CA GLU A 55 14.79 -0.11 -5.69
C GLU A 55 15.59 0.56 -4.56
N GLU A 56 15.86 1.87 -4.64
CA GLU A 56 16.47 2.62 -3.55
C GLU A 56 15.59 2.63 -2.30
N ALA A 57 14.27 2.86 -2.44
CA ALA A 57 13.33 2.89 -1.34
C ALA A 57 13.25 1.53 -0.61
N VAL A 58 13.17 0.43 -1.36
CA VAL A 58 13.18 -0.93 -0.81
C VAL A 58 14.52 -1.25 -0.15
N THR A 59 15.64 -0.86 -0.75
CA THR A 59 16.97 -1.07 -0.16
C THR A 59 17.10 -0.36 1.19
N ARG A 60 16.60 0.87 1.27
CA ARG A 60 16.67 1.69 2.50
C ARG A 60 15.64 1.28 3.54
N PHE A 61 14.47 0.79 3.12
CA PHE A 61 13.35 0.46 4.00
C PHE A 61 12.56 -0.76 3.50
N PRO A 62 13.15 -1.97 3.57
CA PRO A 62 12.56 -3.19 2.99
C PRO A 62 11.23 -3.59 3.66
N ALA A 63 11.03 -3.17 4.91
CA ALA A 63 9.79 -3.36 5.65
C ALA A 63 8.75 -2.25 5.42
N ARG A 64 9.09 -1.15 4.74
CA ARG A 64 8.18 -0.01 4.55
C ARG A 64 7.74 0.16 3.10
N PHE A 65 8.51 -0.36 2.15
CA PHE A 65 8.20 -0.23 0.72
C PHE A 65 8.23 -1.58 0.01
N GLY A 66 7.27 -1.75 -0.88
CA GLY A 66 7.32 -2.63 -2.03
C GLY A 66 6.91 -1.83 -3.26
N TYR A 67 6.97 -2.41 -4.45
CA TYR A 67 6.63 -1.71 -5.68
C TYR A 67 6.08 -2.64 -6.73
N VAL A 68 5.27 -2.08 -7.63
CA VAL A 68 4.85 -2.75 -8.85
C VAL A 68 5.76 -2.35 -10.00
N VAL A 69 5.95 -3.27 -10.95
CA VAL A 69 6.73 -3.02 -12.15
C VAL A 69 5.83 -2.81 -13.36
N ARG A 70 6.40 -2.20 -14.40
CA ARG A 70 5.81 -2.15 -15.73
C ARG A 70 6.67 -2.99 -16.65
N ILE A 71 6.03 -3.80 -17.49
CA ILE A 71 6.68 -4.62 -18.50
C ILE A 71 5.92 -4.35 -19.80
N ASP A 72 6.64 -3.95 -20.84
CA ASP A 72 6.04 -3.77 -22.16
C ASP A 72 5.73 -5.15 -22.75
N PRO A 73 4.48 -5.44 -23.16
CA PRO A 73 4.14 -6.73 -23.77
C PRO A 73 4.92 -7.05 -25.05
N LEU A 74 5.51 -6.03 -25.70
CA LEU A 74 6.34 -6.17 -26.90
C LEU A 74 7.83 -6.32 -26.59
N ASP A 75 8.24 -6.28 -25.33
CA ASP A 75 9.62 -6.53 -24.94
C ASP A 75 9.99 -7.99 -25.31
N PRO A 76 11.10 -8.24 -26.05
CA PRO A 76 11.48 -9.59 -26.46
C PRO A 76 11.75 -10.54 -25.28
N ASP A 77 12.10 -10.00 -24.11
CA ASP A 77 12.36 -10.75 -22.88
C ASP A 77 11.14 -10.75 -21.93
N MET A 78 9.95 -10.36 -22.40
CA MET A 78 8.73 -10.19 -21.58
C MET A 78 8.47 -11.38 -20.65
N GLU A 79 8.55 -12.62 -21.13
CA GLU A 79 8.26 -13.80 -20.31
C GLU A 79 9.28 -13.96 -19.17
N ALA A 80 10.56 -13.77 -19.47
CA ALA A 80 11.63 -13.83 -18.47
C ALA A 80 11.51 -12.69 -17.45
N LEU A 81 11.09 -11.49 -17.90
CA LEU A 81 10.84 -10.35 -17.02
C LEU A 81 9.67 -10.62 -16.07
N VAL A 82 8.56 -11.19 -16.57
CA VAL A 82 7.39 -11.57 -15.77
C VAL A 82 7.77 -12.66 -14.74
N ALA A 83 8.44 -13.73 -15.19
CA ALA A 83 8.93 -14.80 -14.32
C ALA A 83 9.87 -14.28 -13.21
N GLY A 84 10.66 -13.26 -13.54
CA GLY A 84 11.62 -12.64 -12.63
C GLY A 84 11.03 -11.66 -11.63
N VAL A 85 9.76 -11.24 -11.76
CA VAL A 85 9.16 -10.19 -10.91
C VAL A 85 9.32 -10.55 -9.43
N ARG A 86 8.84 -11.73 -9.03
CA ARG A 86 8.80 -12.14 -7.62
C ARG A 86 10.17 -12.56 -7.05
N LEU A 87 11.19 -12.67 -7.89
CA LEU A 87 12.55 -13.04 -7.49
C LEU A 87 13.37 -11.82 -7.02
N GLN A 88 12.91 -10.60 -7.32
CA GLN A 88 13.63 -9.39 -6.98
C GLN A 88 13.10 -8.76 -5.69
N PRO A 89 13.98 -8.20 -4.83
CA PRO A 89 13.55 -7.54 -3.60
C PRO A 89 12.49 -6.46 -3.83
N GLY A 90 11.37 -6.57 -3.11
CA GLY A 90 10.30 -5.58 -3.09
C GLY A 90 9.41 -5.51 -4.33
N ARG A 91 9.66 -6.29 -5.40
CA ARG A 91 8.75 -6.38 -6.55
C ARG A 91 7.54 -7.24 -6.22
N LEU A 92 6.35 -6.62 -6.22
CA LEU A 92 5.12 -7.27 -5.76
C LEU A 92 4.22 -7.75 -6.89
N GLY A 93 4.19 -7.03 -8.01
CA GLY A 93 3.27 -7.32 -9.10
C GLY A 93 3.55 -6.43 -10.30
N ILE A 94 2.65 -6.46 -11.27
CA ILE A 94 2.74 -5.70 -12.52
C ILE A 94 1.62 -4.67 -12.56
N ARG A 95 1.89 -3.47 -13.08
CA ARG A 95 0.85 -2.49 -13.43
C ARG A 95 0.72 -2.37 -14.95
N ILE A 96 -0.51 -2.57 -15.44
CA ILE A 96 -0.92 -2.29 -16.83
C ILE A 96 -1.77 -1.02 -16.81
N ASP A 97 -1.25 0.05 -17.40
CA ASP A 97 -1.84 1.38 -17.30
C ASP A 97 -2.47 1.79 -18.64
N LYS A 98 -3.81 1.85 -18.66
CA LYS A 98 -4.63 2.33 -19.77
C LYS A 98 -4.22 1.73 -21.13
N PRO A 99 -4.16 0.39 -21.27
CA PRO A 99 -3.84 -0.22 -22.56
C PRO A 99 -4.94 0.16 -23.56
N SER A 100 -4.56 0.46 -24.80
CA SER A 100 -5.54 0.85 -25.82
C SER A 100 -6.49 -0.31 -26.15
N ALA A 101 -7.70 -0.02 -26.63
CA ALA A 101 -8.63 -1.06 -27.10
C ALA A 101 -8.00 -1.91 -28.21
N ALA A 102 -7.24 -1.30 -29.12
CA ALA A 102 -6.51 -2.02 -30.15
C ALA A 102 -5.42 -2.94 -29.60
N SER A 103 -4.78 -2.57 -28.49
CA SER A 103 -3.76 -3.41 -27.85
C SER A 103 -4.35 -4.63 -27.13
N LEU A 104 -5.58 -4.52 -26.62
CA LEU A 104 -6.28 -5.63 -25.97
C LEU A 104 -7.07 -6.51 -26.94
N ALA A 105 -7.39 -6.00 -28.13
CA ALA A 105 -8.13 -6.74 -29.14
C ALA A 105 -7.39 -8.02 -29.57
N GLU A 106 -8.18 -9.01 -30.00
CA GLU A 106 -7.68 -10.24 -30.64
C GLU A 106 -6.62 -10.99 -29.82
N GLY A 107 -6.71 -10.92 -28.49
CA GLY A 107 -5.80 -11.61 -27.58
C GLY A 107 -4.41 -10.96 -27.46
N GLY A 108 -4.28 -9.67 -27.76
CA GLY A 108 -2.99 -8.95 -27.74
C GLY A 108 -2.27 -8.97 -26.39
N TYR A 109 -2.98 -9.21 -25.29
CA TYR A 109 -2.40 -9.41 -23.95
C TYR A 109 -2.43 -10.86 -23.46
N ASP A 110 -2.96 -11.82 -24.23
CA ASP A 110 -3.20 -13.17 -23.72
C ASP A 110 -1.92 -13.87 -23.31
N ARG A 111 -0.85 -13.73 -24.12
CA ARG A 111 0.47 -14.27 -23.78
C ARG A 111 1.04 -13.63 -22.50
N PHE A 112 0.88 -12.31 -22.37
CA PHE A 112 1.35 -11.55 -21.21
C PHE A 112 0.62 -11.96 -19.92
N LEU A 113 -0.72 -11.98 -19.97
CA LEU A 113 -1.56 -12.35 -18.83
C LEU A 113 -1.43 -13.84 -18.50
N GLY A 114 -1.31 -14.71 -19.51
CA GLY A 114 -1.02 -16.13 -19.31
C GLY A 114 0.30 -16.36 -18.57
N THR A 115 1.34 -15.61 -18.93
CA THR A 115 2.64 -15.69 -18.24
C THR A 115 2.55 -15.15 -16.81
N ALA A 116 1.82 -14.06 -16.59
CA ALA A 116 1.60 -13.52 -15.25
C ALA A 116 0.82 -14.52 -14.37
N MET A 117 -0.16 -15.21 -14.94
CA MET A 117 -0.94 -16.25 -14.28
C MET A 117 -0.08 -17.47 -13.91
N GLU A 118 0.75 -17.96 -14.84
CA GLU A 118 1.66 -19.10 -14.64
C GLU A 118 2.64 -18.85 -13.48
N HIS A 119 3.14 -17.61 -13.37
CA HIS A 119 4.07 -17.22 -12.31
C HIS A 119 3.41 -16.60 -11.08
N GLU A 120 2.07 -16.66 -10.98
CA GLU A 120 1.28 -16.11 -9.87
C GLU A 120 1.59 -14.64 -9.55
N VAL A 121 1.85 -13.82 -10.58
CA VAL A 121 2.17 -12.39 -10.45
C VAL A 121 0.88 -11.57 -10.51
N PRO A 122 0.45 -10.90 -9.42
CA PRO A 122 -0.75 -10.07 -9.44
C PRO A 122 -0.62 -8.91 -10.43
N VAL A 123 -1.73 -8.56 -11.08
CA VAL A 123 -1.79 -7.49 -12.09
C VAL A 123 -2.72 -6.37 -11.62
N TRP A 124 -2.15 -5.20 -11.41
CA TRP A 124 -2.89 -3.95 -11.32
C TRP A 124 -3.26 -3.49 -12.72
N ILE A 125 -4.50 -3.07 -12.90
CA ILE A 125 -4.98 -2.64 -14.20
C ILE A 125 -5.81 -1.37 -14.08
N THR A 126 -5.43 -0.36 -14.85
CA THR A 126 -6.20 0.87 -15.02
C THR A 126 -6.96 0.78 -16.35
N LEU A 127 -8.28 0.53 -16.28
CA LEU A 127 -9.18 0.50 -17.44
C LEU A 127 -10.43 1.38 -17.21
N PRO A 128 -10.26 2.71 -17.04
CA PRO A 128 -11.33 3.56 -16.57
C PRO A 128 -12.49 3.59 -17.59
N GLY A 129 -13.71 3.30 -17.15
CA GLY A 129 -14.90 3.22 -18.03
C GLY A 129 -14.94 2.00 -18.96
N ARG A 130 -14.06 1.02 -18.76
CA ARG A 130 -13.95 -0.20 -19.58
C ARG A 130 -14.02 -1.46 -18.69
N MET A 131 -14.81 -1.41 -17.62
CA MET A 131 -14.99 -2.53 -16.69
C MET A 131 -15.55 -3.79 -17.37
N PRO A 132 -16.48 -3.74 -18.34
CA PRO A 132 -16.90 -4.94 -19.07
C PRO A 132 -15.76 -5.66 -19.78
N GLU A 133 -14.78 -4.92 -20.33
CA GLU A 133 -13.61 -5.51 -20.97
C GLU A 133 -12.71 -6.22 -19.94
N LEU A 134 -12.57 -5.64 -18.74
CA LEU A 134 -11.87 -6.31 -17.65
C LEU A 134 -12.59 -7.60 -17.22
N GLY A 135 -13.93 -7.62 -17.21
CA GLY A 135 -14.70 -8.83 -16.92
C GLY A 135 -14.41 -9.97 -17.89
N LEU A 136 -14.21 -9.67 -19.18
CA LEU A 136 -13.80 -10.66 -20.18
C LEU A 136 -12.41 -11.23 -19.88
N LEU A 137 -11.44 -10.35 -19.55
CA LEU A 137 -10.09 -10.78 -19.17
C LEU A 137 -10.10 -11.63 -17.88
N ALA A 138 -10.85 -11.19 -16.87
CA ALA A 138 -10.96 -11.91 -15.60
C ALA A 138 -11.58 -13.30 -15.78
N GLY A 139 -12.55 -13.45 -16.70
CA GLY A 139 -13.12 -14.74 -17.07
C GLY A 139 -12.17 -15.63 -17.88
N ALA A 140 -11.33 -15.05 -18.74
CA ALA A 140 -10.35 -15.78 -19.55
C ALA A 140 -9.13 -16.26 -18.74
N PHE A 141 -8.75 -15.53 -17.69
CA PHE A 141 -7.62 -15.83 -16.81
C PHE A 141 -8.08 -15.99 -15.34
N PRO A 142 -8.87 -17.04 -15.02
CA PRO A 142 -9.55 -17.18 -13.73
C PRO A 142 -8.60 -17.32 -12.53
N ASP A 143 -7.36 -17.75 -12.75
CA ASP A 143 -6.36 -17.91 -11.69
C ASP A 143 -5.43 -16.70 -11.54
N LEU A 144 -5.53 -15.70 -12.43
CA LEU A 144 -4.77 -14.45 -12.34
C LEU A 144 -5.49 -13.45 -11.44
N GLN A 145 -4.82 -12.98 -10.40
CA GLN A 145 -5.32 -11.91 -9.53
C GLN A 145 -5.26 -10.56 -10.25
N PHE A 146 -6.42 -10.03 -10.63
CA PHE A 146 -6.58 -8.67 -11.12
C PHE A 146 -6.93 -7.72 -9.98
N ILE A 147 -6.36 -6.52 -10.00
CA ILE A 147 -6.62 -5.46 -9.05
C ILE A 147 -6.96 -4.18 -9.83
N ILE A 148 -8.18 -3.70 -9.68
CA ILE A 148 -8.67 -2.48 -10.34
C ILE A 148 -8.04 -1.27 -9.64
N ASP A 149 -7.29 -0.46 -10.39
CA ASP A 149 -6.76 0.81 -9.88
C ASP A 149 -7.86 1.88 -9.70
N HIS A 150 -7.71 2.76 -8.72
CA HIS A 150 -8.46 4.02 -8.59
C HIS A 150 -9.99 3.86 -8.61
N ALA A 151 -10.48 2.80 -7.95
CA ALA A 151 -11.89 2.41 -7.91
C ALA A 151 -12.55 2.21 -9.29
N GLY A 152 -11.77 2.11 -10.37
CA GLY A 152 -12.25 1.87 -11.74
C GLY A 152 -12.98 3.05 -12.40
N VAL A 153 -13.09 4.20 -11.72
CA VAL A 153 -13.85 5.36 -12.20
C VAL A 153 -13.08 6.11 -13.30
N PRO A 154 -13.73 6.49 -14.43
CA PRO A 154 -13.10 7.30 -15.47
C PRO A 154 -12.53 8.63 -14.95
N GLU A 155 -11.33 8.99 -15.36
CA GLU A 155 -10.68 10.23 -14.92
C GLU A 155 -11.45 11.47 -15.39
N ASP A 156 -12.02 11.40 -16.59
CA ASP A 156 -12.85 12.40 -17.26
C ASP A 156 -14.32 12.35 -16.85
N TRP A 157 -14.71 11.42 -15.96
CA TRP A 157 -16.07 11.32 -15.47
C TRP A 157 -16.49 12.56 -14.69
N ARG A 158 -17.75 12.98 -14.87
CA ARG A 158 -18.32 14.12 -14.15
C ARG A 158 -18.41 13.83 -12.65
N ARG A 159 -17.68 14.60 -11.85
CA ARG A 159 -17.59 14.42 -10.38
C ARG A 159 -18.66 15.14 -9.56
N ILE A 160 -19.64 15.73 -10.23
CA ILE A 160 -20.73 16.51 -9.63
C ILE A 160 -22.09 15.99 -10.12
N GLY A 161 -23.15 16.25 -9.36
CA GLY A 161 -24.50 15.78 -9.65
C GLY A 161 -24.87 14.49 -8.92
N GLU A 162 -26.13 14.08 -9.07
CA GLU A 162 -26.69 12.91 -8.38
C GLU A 162 -26.09 11.59 -8.88
N ASP A 163 -25.74 11.53 -10.16
CA ASP A 163 -25.19 10.37 -10.87
C ASP A 163 -23.66 10.27 -10.81
N ARG A 164 -22.99 11.14 -10.04
CA ARG A 164 -21.51 11.19 -10.00
C ARG A 164 -20.87 9.85 -9.68
N PHE A 165 -21.53 8.96 -8.92
CA PHE A 165 -21.00 7.63 -8.58
C PHE A 165 -21.44 6.50 -9.53
N ALA A 166 -22.21 6.79 -10.59
CA ALA A 166 -22.75 5.78 -11.50
C ALA A 166 -21.71 4.78 -12.07
N PRO A 167 -20.46 5.18 -12.41
CA PRO A 167 -19.48 4.22 -12.93
C PRO A 167 -19.11 3.10 -11.95
N LEU A 168 -19.33 3.31 -10.64
CA LEU A 168 -19.06 2.28 -9.64
C LEU A 168 -19.96 1.05 -9.80
N ASP A 169 -21.12 1.19 -10.44
CA ASP A 169 -22.03 0.06 -10.65
C ASP A 169 -21.41 -1.01 -11.58
N GLU A 170 -20.65 -0.60 -12.59
CA GLU A 170 -19.92 -1.54 -13.45
C GLU A 170 -18.76 -2.23 -12.70
N VAL A 171 -18.12 -1.50 -11.78
CA VAL A 171 -17.06 -2.05 -10.92
C VAL A 171 -17.65 -3.08 -9.96
N ILE A 172 -18.79 -2.77 -9.33
CA ILE A 172 -19.52 -3.68 -8.44
C ILE A 172 -19.94 -4.95 -9.19
N ALA A 173 -20.34 -4.87 -10.45
CA ALA A 173 -20.68 -6.04 -11.25
C ALA A 173 -19.52 -7.04 -11.38
N LEU A 174 -18.26 -6.56 -11.36
CA LEU A 174 -17.08 -7.42 -11.41
C LEU A 174 -16.84 -8.24 -10.13
N SER A 175 -17.60 -7.99 -9.05
CA SER A 175 -17.56 -8.82 -7.84
C SER A 175 -17.91 -10.30 -8.11
N ALA A 176 -18.61 -10.58 -9.21
CA ALA A 176 -18.90 -11.92 -9.72
C ALA A 176 -17.64 -12.73 -10.08
N HIS A 177 -16.50 -12.07 -10.31
CA HIS A 177 -15.21 -12.70 -10.56
C HIS A 177 -14.40 -12.78 -9.25
N SER A 178 -14.14 -13.99 -8.75
CA SER A 178 -13.41 -14.19 -7.49
C SER A 178 -11.96 -13.69 -7.53
N ASN A 179 -11.37 -13.64 -8.72
CA ASN A 179 -10.01 -13.17 -9.00
C ASN A 179 -9.91 -11.66 -9.26
N VAL A 180 -10.99 -10.89 -9.07
CA VAL A 180 -10.97 -9.43 -9.17
C VAL A 180 -11.07 -8.80 -7.78
N ALA A 181 -10.14 -7.88 -7.51
CA ALA A 181 -10.11 -7.02 -6.35
C ALA A 181 -10.05 -5.54 -6.78
N VAL A 182 -10.26 -4.62 -5.83
CA VAL A 182 -10.35 -3.18 -6.09
C VAL A 182 -9.46 -2.39 -5.15
N LYS A 183 -8.73 -1.42 -5.70
CA LYS A 183 -8.07 -0.36 -4.94
C LYS A 183 -9.03 0.80 -4.76
N TRP A 184 -9.30 1.15 -3.51
CA TRP A 184 -10.16 2.25 -3.14
C TRP A 184 -9.34 3.51 -2.90
N GLY A 185 -9.29 4.38 -3.91
CA GLY A 185 -8.61 5.66 -3.90
C GLY A 185 -9.33 6.70 -4.76
N HIS A 186 -8.92 7.97 -4.66
CA HIS A 186 -9.43 9.13 -5.43
C HIS A 186 -10.92 9.48 -5.29
N MET A 187 -11.73 8.65 -4.66
CA MET A 187 -13.18 8.82 -4.57
C MET A 187 -13.61 10.04 -3.75
N THR A 188 -12.79 10.52 -2.82
CA THR A 188 -13.04 11.72 -2.03
C THR A 188 -13.20 12.97 -2.89
N LYS A 189 -12.55 13.01 -4.07
CA LYS A 189 -12.67 14.10 -5.06
C LYS A 189 -14.07 14.22 -5.68
N MET A 190 -14.93 13.24 -5.44
CA MET A 190 -16.32 13.18 -5.89
C MET A 190 -17.31 13.43 -4.74
N SER A 191 -16.82 13.70 -3.54
CA SER A 191 -17.68 14.00 -2.40
C SER A 191 -18.32 15.39 -2.56
N ALA A 192 -19.60 15.46 -2.26
CA ALA A 192 -20.34 16.72 -2.08
C ALA A 192 -20.54 17.06 -0.59
N MET A 193 -19.93 16.28 0.32
CA MET A 193 -20.06 16.43 1.76
C MET A 193 -18.69 16.78 2.38
N PRO A 194 -18.66 17.52 3.50
CA PRO A 194 -17.41 17.74 4.22
C PRO A 194 -16.86 16.42 4.78
N PHE A 195 -15.61 16.43 5.23
CA PHE A 195 -15.03 15.33 6.00
C PHE A 195 -16.01 14.88 7.10
N PRO A 196 -16.27 13.56 7.27
CA PRO A 196 -15.53 12.43 6.70
C PRO A 196 -16.08 11.89 5.37
N TYR A 197 -16.72 12.72 4.54
CA TYR A 197 -17.19 12.35 3.19
C TYR A 197 -18.23 11.22 3.20
N GLU A 198 -19.30 11.39 3.97
CA GLU A 198 -20.29 10.32 4.20
C GLU A 198 -20.90 9.72 2.93
N ASP A 199 -21.03 10.52 1.87
CA ASP A 199 -21.51 10.07 0.56
C ASP A 199 -20.55 9.11 -0.12
N VAL A 200 -19.24 9.33 0.01
CA VAL A 200 -18.17 8.44 -0.46
C VAL A 200 -18.09 7.18 0.42
N LEU A 201 -18.24 7.31 1.73
CA LEU A 201 -18.26 6.16 2.65
C LEU A 201 -19.44 5.22 2.37
N ARG A 202 -20.60 5.76 1.97
CA ARG A 202 -21.75 4.94 1.51
C ARG A 202 -21.40 4.13 0.25
N GLN A 203 -20.60 4.69 -0.66
CA GLN A 203 -20.15 3.96 -1.84
C GLN A 203 -19.12 2.87 -1.49
N LEU A 204 -18.18 3.16 -0.59
CA LEU A 204 -17.26 2.15 -0.08
C LEU A 204 -18.02 0.98 0.55
N ARG A 205 -19.06 1.25 1.36
CA ARG A 205 -19.92 0.20 1.93
C ARG A 205 -20.53 -0.71 0.86
N ARG A 206 -21.11 -0.14 -0.21
CA ARG A 206 -21.65 -0.91 -1.35
C ARG A 206 -20.58 -1.81 -1.98
N LEU A 207 -19.37 -1.30 -2.14
CA LEU A 207 -18.26 -2.06 -2.70
C LEU A 207 -17.85 -3.21 -1.77
N VAL A 208 -17.75 -2.96 -0.46
CA VAL A 208 -17.42 -3.99 0.54
C VAL A 208 -18.52 -5.05 0.64
N ASP A 209 -19.80 -4.67 0.52
CA ASP A 209 -20.91 -5.64 0.50
C ASP A 209 -20.84 -6.59 -0.71
N ALA A 210 -20.38 -6.10 -1.86
CA ALA A 210 -20.26 -6.89 -3.08
C ALA A 210 -18.98 -7.74 -3.13
N PHE A 211 -17.84 -7.12 -2.84
CA PHE A 211 -16.53 -7.78 -2.96
C PHE A 211 -16.12 -8.55 -1.70
N GLY A 212 -16.63 -8.14 -0.53
CA GLY A 212 -16.03 -8.45 0.75
C GLY A 212 -14.78 -7.58 1.02
N ALA A 213 -14.54 -7.24 2.28
CA ALA A 213 -13.44 -6.35 2.67
C ALA A 213 -12.06 -6.89 2.22
N HIS A 214 -11.90 -8.21 2.14
CA HIS A 214 -10.66 -8.89 1.74
C HIS A 214 -10.27 -8.69 0.26
N ARG A 215 -11.19 -8.23 -0.59
CA ARG A 215 -10.94 -7.87 -1.99
C ARG A 215 -10.99 -6.36 -2.25
N VAL A 216 -11.01 -5.56 -1.19
CA VAL A 216 -10.92 -4.10 -1.27
C VAL A 216 -9.71 -3.64 -0.47
N MET A 217 -8.76 -2.97 -1.12
CA MET A 217 -7.58 -2.41 -0.48
C MET A 217 -7.57 -0.89 -0.61
N TRP A 218 -7.27 -0.21 0.48
CA TRP A 218 -7.14 1.25 0.49
C TRP A 218 -5.88 1.69 -0.25
N GLU A 219 -5.99 2.78 -0.98
CA GLU A 219 -4.86 3.55 -1.50
C GLU A 219 -5.14 5.03 -1.24
N SER A 220 -4.12 5.80 -0.91
CA SER A 220 -4.26 7.25 -0.80
C SER A 220 -3.92 7.96 -2.10
N ASP A 221 -2.91 7.46 -2.81
CA ASP A 221 -2.24 8.16 -3.92
C ASP A 221 -1.99 9.66 -3.66
N TRP A 222 -1.72 9.98 -2.38
CA TRP A 222 -1.65 11.36 -1.89
C TRP A 222 -0.55 12.19 -2.56
N THR A 223 0.48 11.51 -3.06
CA THR A 223 1.61 12.08 -3.81
C THR A 223 1.19 12.72 -5.13
N GLN A 224 0.08 12.27 -5.73
CA GLN A 224 -0.53 12.82 -6.94
C GLN A 224 -1.75 13.69 -6.65
N CYS A 225 -2.36 13.56 -5.46
CA CYS A 225 -3.57 14.30 -5.06
C CYS A 225 -3.29 15.68 -4.43
N ARG A 226 -2.23 16.38 -4.85
CA ARG A 226 -1.87 17.69 -4.26
C ARG A 226 -3.02 18.69 -4.38
N GLY A 227 -3.45 19.24 -3.25
CA GLY A 227 -4.43 20.34 -3.18
C GLY A 227 -5.90 19.93 -3.08
N HIS A 228 -6.22 18.64 -2.89
CA HIS A 228 -7.58 18.20 -2.57
C HIS A 228 -7.68 17.71 -1.12
N GLU A 229 -7.18 16.52 -0.83
CA GLU A 229 -7.21 15.91 0.50
C GLU A 229 -5.81 15.61 1.03
N THR A 230 -5.65 15.70 2.34
CA THR A 230 -4.45 15.25 3.03
C THR A 230 -4.43 13.72 3.20
N LEU A 231 -3.23 13.13 3.34
CA LEU A 231 -3.08 11.71 3.70
C LEU A 231 -3.89 11.36 4.98
N ALA A 232 -3.93 12.28 5.94
CA ALA A 232 -4.70 12.13 7.15
C ALA A 232 -6.21 12.06 6.89
N GLU A 233 -6.78 12.96 6.08
CA GLU A 233 -8.21 12.92 5.75
C GLU A 233 -8.60 11.62 5.01
N MET A 234 -7.77 11.18 4.07
CA MET A 234 -7.99 9.94 3.33
C MET A 234 -7.97 8.70 4.24
N LEU A 235 -7.02 8.62 5.16
CA LEU A 235 -6.93 7.50 6.12
C LEU A 235 -8.04 7.57 7.18
N PHE A 236 -8.19 8.72 7.84
CA PHE A 236 -9.06 8.84 9.02
C PHE A 236 -10.55 8.87 8.68
N SER A 237 -10.93 9.25 7.45
CA SER A 237 -12.32 9.10 6.99
C SER A 237 -12.79 7.64 7.06
N ILE A 238 -11.93 6.68 6.73
CA ILE A 238 -12.25 5.24 6.80
C ILE A 238 -11.95 4.68 8.20
N ARG A 239 -10.80 5.02 8.79
CA ARG A 239 -10.37 4.48 10.09
C ARG A 239 -11.39 4.77 11.20
N LEU A 240 -11.98 5.96 11.18
CA LEU A 240 -12.96 6.40 12.17
C LEU A 240 -14.41 6.15 11.75
N ALA A 241 -14.67 5.71 10.51
CA ALA A 241 -16.04 5.48 10.04
C ALA A 241 -16.76 4.41 10.88
N PRO A 242 -17.95 4.69 11.44
CA PRO A 242 -18.73 3.70 12.18
C PRO A 242 -19.37 2.64 11.27
N ALA A 243 -19.38 2.88 9.95
CA ALA A 243 -19.98 1.99 8.94
C ALA A 243 -19.21 0.67 8.71
N PHE A 244 -18.01 0.53 9.29
CA PHE A 244 -17.16 -0.65 9.14
C PHE A 244 -16.77 -1.21 10.49
N SER A 245 -16.82 -2.54 10.62
CA SER A 245 -16.37 -3.24 11.82
C SER A 245 -14.86 -3.08 12.02
N ALA A 246 -14.37 -3.47 13.20
CA ALA A 246 -12.92 -3.48 13.46
C ALA A 246 -12.18 -4.38 12.46
N GLU A 247 -12.72 -5.57 12.18
CA GLU A 247 -12.14 -6.54 11.24
C GLU A 247 -12.17 -6.02 9.79
N GLU A 248 -13.28 -5.43 9.35
CA GLU A 248 -13.35 -4.85 8.00
C GLU A 248 -12.30 -3.75 7.81
N LYS A 249 -12.08 -2.91 8.83
CA LYS A 249 -11.02 -1.90 8.79
C LYS A 249 -9.62 -2.51 8.71
N GLU A 250 -9.38 -3.66 9.34
CA GLU A 250 -8.09 -4.36 9.23
C GLU A 250 -7.84 -4.86 7.81
N TRP A 251 -8.88 -5.36 7.15
CA TRP A 251 -8.82 -5.75 5.75
C TRP A 251 -8.60 -4.54 4.84
N LEU A 252 -9.53 -3.58 4.89
CA LEU A 252 -9.53 -2.39 4.04
C LEU A 252 -8.22 -1.62 4.09
N LEU A 253 -7.72 -1.35 5.30
CA LEU A 253 -6.57 -0.48 5.48
C LEU A 253 -5.23 -1.21 5.44
N GLY A 254 -5.19 -2.54 5.33
CA GLY A 254 -3.92 -3.26 5.42
C GLY A 254 -3.92 -4.69 4.88
N ARG A 255 -4.68 -5.60 5.50
CA ARG A 255 -4.56 -7.05 5.21
C ARG A 255 -4.90 -7.39 3.76
N SER A 256 -5.81 -6.65 3.12
CA SER A 256 -6.11 -6.87 1.70
C SER A 256 -4.88 -6.56 0.83
N ALA A 257 -4.18 -5.46 1.08
CA ALA A 257 -2.98 -5.10 0.33
C ALA A 257 -1.88 -6.16 0.46
N THR A 258 -1.58 -6.63 1.67
CA THR A 258 -0.54 -7.65 1.88
C THR A 258 -0.94 -9.02 1.30
N THR A 259 -2.21 -9.40 1.41
CA THR A 259 -2.72 -10.68 0.91
C THR A 259 -2.75 -10.70 -0.62
N LEU A 260 -3.40 -9.72 -1.25
CA LEU A 260 -3.57 -9.63 -2.70
C LEU A 260 -2.21 -9.48 -3.42
N MET A 261 -1.28 -8.75 -2.81
CA MET A 261 0.06 -8.56 -3.35
C MET A 261 1.06 -9.63 -2.90
N ARG A 262 0.61 -10.62 -2.13
CA ARG A 262 1.45 -11.69 -1.56
C ARG A 262 2.72 -11.13 -0.93
N TRP A 263 2.59 -10.01 -0.21
CA TRP A 263 3.73 -9.26 0.28
C TRP A 263 4.24 -9.86 1.59
N ASP A 264 5.28 -10.68 1.49
CA ASP A 264 6.05 -11.16 2.64
C ASP A 264 6.99 -10.07 3.15
N ARG A 265 6.40 -9.12 3.88
CA ARG A 265 7.09 -7.92 4.36
C ARG A 265 7.86 -8.25 5.65
N PRO A 266 9.15 -7.88 5.75
CA PRO A 266 9.88 -8.00 7.00
C PRO A 266 9.20 -7.23 8.13
N ARG A 267 9.19 -7.79 9.34
CA ARG A 267 8.68 -7.11 10.53
C ARG A 267 9.76 -6.19 11.10
N ASP A 268 9.49 -4.89 11.14
CA ASP A 268 10.39 -3.87 11.68
C ASP A 268 9.84 -3.13 12.91
N LYS A 269 8.55 -3.32 13.21
CA LYS A 269 7.90 -2.73 14.37
C LYS A 269 8.45 -3.28 15.66
N VAL A 270 8.67 -2.39 16.61
CA VAL A 270 8.96 -2.70 18.00
C VAL A 270 7.70 -2.52 18.81
N ASP A 271 7.35 -3.52 19.59
CA ASP A 271 6.14 -3.50 20.43
C ASP A 271 6.44 -2.97 21.83
N VAL A 272 7.65 -3.26 22.34
CA VAL A 272 8.05 -2.89 23.70
C VAL A 272 9.47 -2.37 23.76
N VAL A 273 9.64 -1.27 24.46
CA VAL A 273 10.93 -0.71 24.83
C VAL A 273 11.10 -0.88 26.33
N ALA A 274 11.98 -1.79 26.73
CA ALA A 274 12.34 -2.03 28.12
C ALA A 274 13.50 -1.11 28.52
N ILE A 275 13.27 -0.27 29.53
CA ILE A 275 14.22 0.74 29.96
C ILE A 275 14.80 0.32 31.31
N ALA A 276 16.13 0.25 31.39
CA ALA A 276 16.82 -0.03 32.65
C ALA A 276 16.41 0.98 33.72
N GLU A 277 16.27 0.54 34.97
CA GLU A 277 15.82 1.43 36.07
C GLU A 277 16.74 2.67 36.21
N SER A 278 18.04 2.52 35.93
CA SER A 278 19.02 3.62 35.91
C SER A 278 18.76 4.66 34.80
N ASP A 279 18.19 4.23 33.68
CA ASP A 279 17.99 5.07 32.48
C ASP A 279 16.64 5.76 32.49
N TRP A 280 15.68 5.27 33.29
CA TRP A 280 14.29 5.75 33.29
C TRP A 280 14.14 7.26 33.44
N PRO A 281 14.82 7.94 34.40
CA PRO A 281 14.68 9.38 34.54
C PRO A 281 15.20 10.16 33.32
N ALA A 282 16.24 9.66 32.66
CA ALA A 282 16.80 10.29 31.47
C ALA A 282 15.90 10.06 30.25
N PHE A 283 15.36 8.85 30.11
CA PHE A 283 14.37 8.48 29.11
C PHE A 283 13.13 9.40 29.16
N GLU A 284 12.52 9.57 30.35
CA GLU A 284 11.33 10.42 30.50
C GLU A 284 11.60 11.88 30.10
N ARG A 285 12.75 12.43 30.52
CA ARG A 285 13.14 13.80 30.16
C ARG A 285 13.34 13.96 28.66
N ALA A 286 14.03 13.01 28.02
CA ALA A 286 14.27 13.05 26.58
C ALA A 286 12.96 12.93 25.80
N LEU A 287 12.06 12.03 26.20
CA LEU A 287 10.76 11.85 25.57
C LEU A 287 9.87 13.10 25.72
N ALA A 288 9.80 13.69 26.91
CA ALA A 288 9.07 14.94 27.15
C ALA A 288 9.63 16.12 26.34
N SER A 289 10.93 16.11 26.06
CA SER A 289 11.61 17.17 25.30
C SER A 289 11.58 16.96 23.79
N ALA A 290 11.09 15.83 23.31
CA ALA A 290 11.12 15.47 21.89
C ALA A 290 10.14 16.28 21.02
N GLY A 291 9.21 17.03 21.63
CA GLY A 291 8.26 17.89 20.92
C GLY A 291 7.19 17.16 20.11
N ARG A 292 7.04 15.84 20.29
CA ARG A 292 5.98 15.02 19.66
C ARG A 292 5.53 13.89 20.59
N LEU A 293 4.30 13.41 20.38
CA LEU A 293 3.72 12.34 21.19
C LEU A 293 4.38 10.99 20.88
N PRO A 294 4.43 10.06 21.86
CA PRO A 294 4.89 8.70 21.62
C PRO A 294 4.00 7.97 20.60
N HIS A 295 4.60 7.05 19.86
CA HIS A 295 3.92 6.18 18.93
C HIS A 295 2.94 5.28 19.69
N GLY A 296 1.64 5.37 19.38
CA GLY A 296 0.58 4.69 20.15
C GLY A 296 0.65 3.15 20.15
N GLY A 297 1.46 2.56 19.28
CA GLY A 297 1.70 1.11 19.23
C GLY A 297 2.89 0.61 20.06
N VAL A 298 3.69 1.49 20.67
CA VAL A 298 4.88 1.09 21.44
C VAL A 298 4.65 1.33 22.93
N ARG A 299 4.98 0.31 23.75
CA ARG A 299 4.92 0.44 25.21
C ARG A 299 6.32 0.59 25.79
N ALA A 300 6.51 1.61 26.63
CA ALA A 300 7.69 1.70 27.48
C ALA A 300 7.43 0.94 28.79
N VAL A 301 8.37 0.13 29.23
CA VAL A 301 8.30 -0.57 30.53
C VAL A 301 9.58 -0.36 31.32
N ARG A 302 9.45 -0.17 32.64
CA ARG A 302 10.59 -0.19 33.57
C ARG A 302 11.07 -1.63 33.77
N MET A 303 12.37 -1.85 33.65
CA MET A 303 13.00 -3.12 33.96
C MET A 303 13.10 -3.31 35.47
N THR A 304 12.12 -3.99 36.08
CA THR A 304 12.08 -4.22 37.53
C THR A 304 12.54 -5.63 37.94
N SER A 305 12.58 -6.57 37.01
CA SER A 305 13.13 -7.93 37.19
C SER A 305 13.53 -8.46 35.81
N GLY A 306 14.54 -9.33 35.71
CA GLY A 306 15.18 -9.77 34.45
C GLY A 306 14.31 -10.57 33.48
N GLU A 307 12.99 -10.43 33.53
CA GLU A 307 12.02 -11.11 32.66
C GLU A 307 11.57 -10.20 31.52
N VAL A 308 11.51 -10.77 30.31
CA VAL A 308 10.96 -10.10 29.11
C VAL A 308 9.45 -10.02 29.25
N PRO A 309 8.82 -8.88 28.92
CA PRO A 309 7.39 -8.85 28.66
C PRO A 309 7.01 -9.94 27.63
N PRO A 310 6.03 -10.80 27.90
CA PRO A 310 5.91 -12.10 27.24
C PRO A 310 5.61 -12.06 25.73
N ASP A 311 5.21 -10.91 25.17
CA ASP A 311 4.73 -10.80 23.79
C ASP A 311 5.31 -9.58 23.05
N GLY A 312 5.78 -9.84 21.83
CA GLY A 312 6.18 -8.82 20.85
C GLY A 312 7.69 -8.72 20.61
N HIS A 313 8.06 -7.90 19.64
CA HIS A 313 9.44 -7.51 19.40
C HIS A 313 9.87 -6.53 20.49
N VAL A 314 10.77 -6.97 21.36
CA VAL A 314 11.27 -6.22 22.51
C VAL A 314 12.69 -5.74 22.25
N ILE A 315 12.94 -4.46 22.53
CA ILE A 315 14.29 -3.90 22.63
C ILE A 315 14.53 -3.40 24.06
N ALA A 316 15.79 -3.34 24.48
CA ALA A 316 16.13 -2.95 25.84
C ALA A 316 17.36 -2.05 25.96
N THR A 317 17.35 -1.08 26.88
CA THR A 317 18.57 -0.27 27.17
C THR A 317 19.57 -0.99 28.08
N GLY A 318 19.09 -1.98 28.84
CA GLY A 318 19.90 -2.90 29.64
C GLY A 318 19.86 -4.34 29.12
N PRO A 319 20.67 -5.25 29.68
CA PRO A 319 20.68 -6.65 29.29
C PRO A 319 19.38 -7.34 29.71
N ILE A 320 18.64 -7.88 28.73
CA ILE A 320 17.50 -8.78 28.93
C ILE A 320 17.63 -9.95 27.95
N ALA A 321 17.47 -11.19 28.43
CA ALA A 321 17.51 -12.36 27.56
C ALA A 321 16.41 -12.28 26.50
N GLY A 322 16.73 -12.38 25.20
CA GLY A 322 15.74 -12.35 24.12
C GLY A 322 15.31 -10.97 23.64
N ALA A 323 15.87 -9.88 24.18
CA ALA A 323 15.67 -8.53 23.66
C ALA A 323 16.94 -8.00 22.97
N SER A 324 16.77 -7.23 21.90
CA SER A 324 17.89 -6.53 21.25
C SER A 324 18.33 -5.34 22.10
N GLN A 325 19.62 -5.28 22.44
CA GLN A 325 20.15 -4.17 23.24
C GLN A 325 20.33 -2.89 22.40
N VAL A 326 19.84 -1.78 22.92
CA VAL A 326 19.82 -0.46 22.28
C VAL A 326 20.35 0.63 23.20
N THR A 327 20.74 1.77 22.64
CA THR A 327 21.07 2.98 23.41
C THR A 327 19.80 3.67 23.89
N LEU A 328 19.96 4.61 24.84
CA LEU A 328 18.87 5.46 25.29
C LEU A 328 18.26 6.28 24.14
N ASP A 329 19.08 6.81 23.25
CA ASP A 329 18.62 7.61 22.10
C ASP A 329 17.83 6.76 21.10
N GLU A 330 18.28 5.52 20.87
CA GLU A 330 17.55 4.55 20.05
C GLU A 330 16.21 4.16 20.68
N ALA A 331 16.18 3.97 22.01
CA ALA A 331 14.95 3.70 22.75
C ALA A 331 13.94 4.86 22.64
N VAL A 332 14.40 6.12 22.78
CA VAL A 332 13.56 7.31 22.55
C VAL A 332 13.11 7.38 21.09
N HIS A 333 14.01 7.12 20.13
CA HIS A 333 13.65 7.09 18.71
C HIS A 333 12.54 6.07 18.43
N VAL A 334 12.65 4.86 18.97
CA VAL A 334 11.65 3.81 18.81
C VAL A 334 10.32 4.19 19.45
N MET A 335 10.36 4.77 20.65
CA MET A 335 9.14 5.25 21.32
C MET A 335 8.40 6.32 20.54
N LEU A 336 9.09 7.04 19.66
CA LEU A 336 8.49 8.08 18.84
C LEU A 336 8.10 7.61 17.43
N ASN A 337 8.78 6.61 16.86
CA ASN A 337 8.59 6.18 15.47
C ASN A 337 8.07 4.74 15.31
N GLY A 338 7.97 3.98 16.39
CA GLY A 338 7.54 2.58 16.35
C GLY A 338 8.65 1.58 16.00
N ARG A 339 9.85 2.04 15.64
CA ARG A 339 10.86 1.25 14.93
C ARG A 339 12.28 1.74 15.24
N LEU A 340 13.27 0.88 15.02
CA LEU A 340 14.69 1.23 15.15
C LEU A 340 15.13 2.26 14.09
N PRO A 341 16.14 3.10 14.39
CA PRO A 341 16.74 3.96 13.38
C PRO A 341 17.43 3.14 12.28
N ARG A 342 17.69 3.77 11.14
CA ARG A 342 18.29 3.10 9.97
C ARG A 342 19.67 2.50 10.30
N GLY A 343 19.98 1.35 9.70
CA GLY A 343 21.28 0.70 9.78
C GLY A 343 21.50 -0.18 11.01
N ARG A 344 20.42 -0.52 11.73
CA ARG A 344 20.41 -1.38 12.92
C ARG A 344 19.76 -2.73 12.64
#